data_AF-A0A147BW75-F1
#
_entry.id   AF-A0A147BW75-F1
#
_cell.length_a   1.000
_cell.length_b   1.000
_cell.length_c   1.000
_cell.angle_alpha   90.00
_cell.angle_beta   90.00
_cell.angle_gamma   90.00
#
_symmetry.space_group_name_H-M   'P 1'
#
loop_
_entity.id
_entity.type
_entity.pdbx_description
1 polymer ?
#
loop_
_entity_poly.entity_id
_entity_poly.type
_entity_poly.pdbx_seq_one_letter_code
_entity_poly.pdbx_strand_id
1 'polypeptide(L)'
;MMVANFSLLLICLQITSSITSAGADLQKIEITGGIKRLAPNCEAAVKTLCEQDKHKKGGITKIQVELYDCRLICYSDGGKHGSSVPLPDGMPCALGATCKGGKCFCEACDKIKPIRRR
;
A
#
# COMPACT_ATOMS: atom_id res chain seq x y z
N MET A 1 -65.10 1.79 20.58
CA MET A 1 -64.47 1.27 19.33
C MET A 1 -63.09 1.88 19.19
N MET A 2 -62.08 1.01 19.10
CA MET A 2 -60.64 1.19 18.83
C MET A 2 -60.03 2.59 19.01
N VAL A 3 -59.64 2.87 20.27
CA VAL A 3 -58.49 3.72 20.58
C VAL A 3 -57.25 2.85 20.42
N ALA A 4 -56.58 2.94 19.28
CA ALA A 4 -55.16 2.58 19.07
C ALA A 4 -54.89 2.43 17.57
N ASN A 5 -54.57 3.51 16.87
CA ASN A 5 -53.89 3.37 15.58
C ASN A 5 -52.96 4.54 15.21
N PHE A 6 -52.80 5.54 16.08
CA PHE A 6 -51.91 6.67 15.81
C PHE A 6 -50.43 6.36 16.10
N SER A 7 -50.14 5.38 16.96
CA SER A 7 -48.76 4.99 17.29
C SER A 7 -48.02 4.30 16.14
N LEU A 8 -48.75 3.70 15.18
CA LEU A 8 -48.14 2.97 14.06
C LEU A 8 -47.57 3.90 12.99
N LEU A 9 -48.17 5.08 12.81
CA LEU A 9 -47.76 6.06 11.78
C LEU A 9 -46.47 6.81 12.13
N LEU A 10 -46.13 6.93 13.41
CA LEU A 10 -44.91 7.60 13.86
C LEU A 10 -43.65 6.71 13.81
N ILE A 11 -43.82 5.39 13.67
CA ILE A 11 -42.69 4.43 13.60
C ILE A 11 -42.03 4.46 12.22
N CYS A 12 -42.77 4.80 11.15
CA CYS A 12 -42.22 4.85 9.79
C CYS A 12 -41.30 6.05 9.54
N LEU A 13 -41.40 7.12 10.34
CA LEU A 13 -40.57 8.33 10.15
C LEU A 13 -39.14 8.19 10.68
N GLN A 14 -38.86 7.16 11.49
CA GLN A 14 -37.54 6.98 12.12
C GLN A 14 -36.57 6.17 11.26
N ILE A 15 -37.02 5.55 10.17
CA ILE A 15 -36.20 4.61 9.39
C ILE A 15 -35.41 5.32 8.27
N THR A 16 -35.71 6.57 7.93
CA THR A 16 -34.97 7.32 6.89
C THR A 16 -33.64 7.93 7.36
N SER A 17 -33.34 7.89 8.67
CA SER A 17 -32.23 8.68 9.24
C SER A 17 -31.00 7.88 9.66
N SER A 18 -30.94 6.57 9.40
CA SER A 18 -29.86 5.71 9.93
C SER A 18 -29.09 4.93 8.88
N ILE A 19 -28.85 5.53 7.71
CA ILE A 19 -27.75 5.12 6.84
C ILE A 19 -26.67 6.20 6.91
N THR A 20 -26.04 6.34 8.08
CA THR A 20 -24.62 6.69 8.09
C THR A 20 -23.90 5.46 7.55
N SER A 21 -23.98 5.27 6.22
CA SER A 21 -22.93 4.60 5.49
C SER A 21 -21.72 5.46 5.80
N ALA A 22 -20.93 5.05 6.80
CA ALA A 22 -19.51 5.32 6.78
C ALA A 22 -19.04 4.73 5.45
N GLY A 23 -19.15 5.54 4.38
CA GLY A 23 -18.37 5.32 3.21
C GLY A 23 -16.98 5.18 3.76
N ALA A 24 -16.40 3.99 3.63
CA ALA A 24 -14.97 3.88 3.63
C ALA A 24 -14.55 4.82 2.50
N ASP A 25 -14.31 6.09 2.86
CA ASP A 25 -13.63 7.05 2.02
C ASP A 25 -12.39 6.30 1.62
N LEU A 26 -12.36 5.85 0.37
CA LEU A 26 -11.26 5.08 -0.15
C LEU A 26 -10.16 6.12 -0.28
N GLN A 27 -9.51 6.44 0.84
CA GLN A 27 -8.47 7.44 0.92
C GLN A 27 -7.51 7.08 -0.19
N LYS A 28 -7.43 7.98 -1.17
CA LYS A 28 -6.61 7.76 -2.36
C LYS A 28 -5.17 7.71 -1.89
N ILE A 29 -4.65 6.50 -1.71
CA ILE A 29 -3.27 6.26 -1.32
C ILE A 29 -2.38 6.82 -2.43
N GLU A 30 -1.57 7.80 -2.09
CA GLU A 30 -0.58 8.36 -3.02
C GLU A 30 0.59 7.36 -3.16
N ILE A 31 0.87 6.91 -4.38
CA ILE A 31 2.06 6.09 -4.67
C ILE A 31 3.05 6.93 -5.48
N THR A 32 4.27 7.06 -4.96
CA THR A 32 5.35 7.83 -5.59
C THR A 32 6.60 6.97 -5.83
N GLY A 33 7.59 7.55 -6.50
CA GLY A 33 8.87 6.88 -6.77
C GLY A 33 8.81 5.99 -8.00
N GLY A 34 9.53 4.86 -7.95
CA GLY A 34 9.77 3.98 -9.09
C GLY A 34 8.56 3.22 -9.65
N ILE A 35 7.35 3.42 -9.11
CA ILE A 35 6.15 2.65 -9.49
C ILE A 35 5.85 2.68 -10.99
N LYS A 36 6.06 3.82 -11.66
CA LYS A 36 5.83 3.98 -13.12
C LYS A 36 6.80 3.19 -13.99
N ARG A 37 7.87 2.64 -13.42
CA ARG A 37 8.82 1.74 -14.10
C ARG A 37 8.41 0.28 -13.99
N LEU A 38 7.34 -0.01 -13.23
CA LEU A 38 6.80 -1.34 -13.03
C LEU A 38 5.55 -1.56 -13.88
N ALA A 39 5.13 -2.82 -13.96
CA ALA A 39 3.85 -3.16 -14.59
C ALA A 39 2.66 -2.59 -13.78
N PRO A 40 1.52 -2.26 -14.41
CA PRO A 40 0.38 -1.65 -13.72
C PRO A 40 -0.17 -2.46 -12.53
N ASN A 41 -0.08 -3.79 -12.58
CA ASN A 41 -0.50 -4.66 -11.49
C ASN A 41 0.39 -4.55 -10.24
N CYS A 42 1.59 -3.98 -10.35
CA CYS A 42 2.46 -3.74 -9.20
C CYS A 42 1.88 -2.69 -8.24
N GLU A 43 0.99 -1.80 -8.68
CA GLU A 43 0.33 -0.83 -7.79
C GLU A 43 -0.49 -1.52 -6.69
N ALA A 44 -1.25 -2.56 -7.05
CA ALA A 44 -2.01 -3.34 -6.08
C ALA A 44 -1.06 -4.10 -5.14
N ALA A 45 0.00 -4.70 -5.69
CA ALA A 45 0.97 -5.47 -4.91
C ALA A 45 1.67 -4.61 -3.84
N VAL A 46 2.14 -3.40 -4.18
CA VAL A 46 2.81 -2.52 -3.20
C VAL A 46 1.86 -2.02 -2.12
N LYS A 47 0.57 -1.81 -2.44
CA LYS A 47 -0.46 -1.48 -1.45
C LYS A 47 -0.64 -2.63 -0.46
N THR A 48 -0.83 -3.85 -0.96
CA THR A 48 -0.97 -5.04 -0.11
C THR A 48 0.24 -5.23 0.81
N LEU A 49 1.46 -5.02 0.32
CA LEU A 49 2.67 -5.10 1.14
C LEU A 49 2.67 -4.09 2.29
N CYS A 50 2.35 -2.82 2.03
CA CYS A 50 2.26 -1.81 3.09
C CYS A 50 1.08 -2.04 4.03
N GLU A 51 -0.04 -2.57 3.55
CA GLU A 51 -1.18 -2.94 4.39
C GLU A 51 -0.86 -4.10 5.34
N GLN A 52 0.03 -5.01 4.94
CA GLN A 52 0.50 -6.12 5.78
C GLN A 52 1.66 -5.75 6.70
N ASP A 53 2.19 -4.52 6.60
CA ASP A 53 3.24 -4.06 7.49
C ASP A 53 2.78 -4.04 8.95
N LYS A 54 3.53 -4.72 9.80
CA LYS A 54 3.28 -4.80 11.25
C LYS A 54 3.69 -3.54 11.99
N HIS A 55 4.51 -2.70 11.37
CA HIS A 55 5.02 -1.47 11.98
C HIS A 55 4.12 -0.26 11.72
N LYS A 56 3.18 -0.34 10.77
CA LYS A 56 2.25 0.75 10.47
C LYS A 56 1.43 1.16 11.69
N LYS A 57 1.15 2.46 11.79
CA LYS A 57 0.30 3.06 12.82
C LYS A 57 -0.98 3.59 12.18
N GLY A 58 -1.98 2.72 12.05
CA GLY A 58 -3.25 3.02 11.38
C GLY A 58 -3.23 2.79 9.87
N GLY A 59 -4.07 3.53 9.15
CA GLY A 59 -4.18 3.43 7.68
C GLY A 59 -2.95 3.98 6.96
N ILE A 60 -2.67 3.40 5.78
CA ILE A 60 -1.60 3.88 4.89
C ILE A 60 -2.11 5.12 4.14
N THR A 61 -1.32 6.18 4.15
CA THR A 61 -1.64 7.43 3.45
C THR A 61 -0.79 7.63 2.20
N LYS A 62 0.46 7.14 2.21
CA LYS A 62 1.40 7.26 1.10
C LYS A 62 2.35 6.07 1.04
N ILE A 63 2.75 5.69 -0.17
CA ILE A 63 3.75 4.65 -0.44
C ILE A 63 4.82 5.23 -1.35
N GLN A 64 6.07 5.17 -0.93
CA GLN A 64 7.23 5.53 -1.76
C GLN A 64 7.96 4.26 -2.19
N VAL A 65 8.04 4.05 -3.50
CA VAL A 65 8.70 2.87 -4.10
C VAL A 65 10.16 3.18 -4.40
N GLU A 66 11.07 2.57 -3.64
CA GLU A 66 12.52 2.74 -3.76
C GLU A 66 13.14 1.48 -4.41
N LEU A 67 13.05 1.39 -5.73
CA LEU A 67 13.47 0.21 -6.50
C LEU A 67 14.94 -0.15 -6.30
N TYR A 68 15.83 0.85 -6.36
CA TYR A 68 17.27 0.63 -6.22
C TYR A 68 17.65 0.00 -4.87
N ASP A 69 16.94 0.42 -3.82
CA ASP A 69 17.14 -0.06 -2.45
C ASP A 69 16.26 -1.28 -2.12
N CYS A 70 15.51 -1.79 -3.10
CA CYS A 70 14.62 -2.94 -2.93
C CYS A 70 13.69 -2.82 -1.71
N ARG A 71 13.08 -1.64 -1.51
CA ARG A 71 12.16 -1.39 -0.39
C ARG A 71 11.04 -0.42 -0.75
N LEU A 72 10.02 -0.45 0.09
CA LEU A 72 8.93 0.52 0.16
C LEU A 72 9.09 1.31 1.45
N ILE A 73 8.85 2.62 1.38
CA ILE A 73 8.55 3.41 2.58
C ILE A 73 7.03 3.58 2.66
N CYS A 74 6.43 2.95 3.67
CA CYS A 74 5.00 2.97 3.92
C CYS A 74 4.71 4.04 4.97
N TYR A 75 4.01 5.10 4.58
CA TYR A 75 3.62 6.18 5.47
C TYR A 75 2.23 5.95 6.05
N SER A 76 2.10 6.06 7.37
CA SER A 76 0.86 5.96 8.13
C SER A 76 0.73 7.12 9.13
N ASP A 77 -0.30 7.10 9.98
CA ASP A 77 -0.55 8.16 10.98
C ASP A 77 -0.57 9.57 10.36
N GLY A 78 -1.38 9.73 9.30
CA GLY A 78 -1.44 11.00 8.55
C GLY A 78 -0.13 11.37 7.85
N GLY A 79 0.77 10.42 7.63
CA GLY A 79 2.08 10.64 7.01
C GLY A 79 3.23 10.90 7.99
N LYS A 80 2.97 10.92 9.30
CA LYS A 80 3.98 11.21 10.33
C LYS A 80 4.84 10.00 10.69
N HIS A 81 4.34 8.80 10.48
CA HIS A 81 5.06 7.57 10.71
C HIS A 81 5.45 6.93 9.39
N GLY A 82 6.75 6.64 9.21
CA GLY A 82 7.27 5.90 8.06
C GLY A 82 7.91 4.60 8.52
N SER A 83 7.55 3.50 7.87
CA SER A 83 8.15 2.18 8.05
C SER A 83 8.76 1.68 6.74
N SER A 84 9.83 0.90 6.86
CA SER A 84 10.53 0.33 5.71
C SER A 84 10.11 -1.13 5.52
N VAL A 85 9.54 -1.44 4.36
CA VAL A 85 9.12 -2.80 3.99
C VAL A 85 9.96 -3.29 2.82
N PRO A 86 10.66 -4.43 2.91
CA PRO A 86 11.46 -4.94 1.80
C PRO A 86 10.55 -5.34 0.62
N LEU A 87 11.01 -5.07 -0.60
CA LEU A 87 10.42 -5.65 -1.81
C LEU A 87 10.76 -7.14 -1.87
N PRO A 88 9.85 -7.97 -2.40
CA PRO A 88 10.07 -9.41 -2.51
C PRO A 88 11.21 -9.73 -3.49
N ASP A 89 11.83 -10.89 -3.30
CA ASP A 89 12.84 -11.39 -4.22
C ASP A 89 12.26 -11.57 -5.64
N GLY A 90 13.05 -11.23 -6.66
CA GLY A 90 12.64 -11.26 -8.06
C GLY A 90 11.97 -9.98 -8.57
N MET A 91 11.59 -9.03 -7.70
CA MET A 91 11.05 -7.74 -8.16
C MET A 91 12.12 -6.94 -8.93
N PRO A 92 11.80 -6.32 -10.07
CA PRO A 92 12.80 -5.58 -10.85
C PRO A 92 13.21 -4.30 -10.13
N CYS A 93 14.52 -4.09 -9.99
CA CYS A 93 15.09 -2.91 -9.30
C CYS A 93 15.82 -1.95 -10.25
N ALA A 94 16.40 -2.49 -11.32
CA ALA A 94 17.04 -1.77 -12.41
C ALA A 94 17.01 -2.62 -13.69
N LEU A 95 17.52 -2.09 -14.81
CA LEU A 95 17.54 -2.81 -16.08
C LEU A 95 18.33 -4.12 -15.95
N GLY A 96 17.65 -5.26 -16.11
CA GLY A 96 18.25 -6.60 -16.00
C GLY A 96 18.66 -7.00 -14.58
N ALA A 97 18.23 -6.26 -13.56
CA ALA A 97 18.54 -6.52 -12.16
C ALA A 97 17.26 -6.74 -11.33
N THR A 98 17.34 -7.63 -10.36
CA THR A 98 16.22 -7.98 -9.48
C THR A 98 16.59 -7.90 -8.01
N CYS A 99 15.61 -7.68 -7.16
CA CYS A 99 15.77 -7.76 -5.72
C CYS A 99 16.13 -9.18 -5.28
N LYS A 100 17.13 -9.30 -4.41
CA LYS A 100 17.54 -10.54 -3.76
C LYS A 100 18.05 -10.23 -2.36
N GLY A 101 17.35 -10.73 -1.33
CA GLY A 101 17.69 -10.47 0.07
C GLY A 101 17.69 -8.98 0.43
N GLY A 102 16.72 -8.22 -0.12
CA GLY A 102 16.59 -6.78 0.13
C GLY A 102 17.65 -5.90 -0.54
N LYS A 103 18.39 -6.42 -1.53
CA LYS A 103 19.36 -5.65 -2.32
C LYS A 103 19.10 -5.84 -3.81
N CYS A 104 19.39 -4.80 -4.60
CA CYS A 104 19.34 -4.92 -6.05
C CYS A 104 20.54 -5.73 -6.56
N PHE A 105 20.26 -6.88 -7.18
CA PHE A 105 21.28 -7.81 -7.69
C PHE A 105 21.32 -7.78 -9.22
N CYS A 106 22.51 -7.53 -9.77
CA CYS A 106 22.78 -7.59 -11.20
C CYS A 106 23.84 -8.65 -11.49
N GLU A 107 23.42 -9.79 -12.04
CA GLU A 107 24.31 -10.91 -12.34
C GLU A 107 25.40 -10.53 -13.36
N ALA A 108 25.05 -9.70 -14.35
CA ALA A 108 26.00 -9.24 -15.36
C ALA A 108 27.14 -8.42 -14.74
N CYS A 109 26.84 -7.52 -13.79
CA CYS A 109 27.85 -6.72 -13.10
C CYS A 109 28.83 -7.57 -12.28
N ASP A 110 28.36 -8.66 -11.66
CA ASP A 110 29.23 -9.55 -10.89
C ASP A 110 30.24 -10.30 -11.76
N LYS A 111 29.90 -10.57 -13.03
CA LYS A 111 30.79 -11.20 -14.03
C LYS A 111 31.83 -10.22 -14.61
N ILE A 112 31.60 -8.91 -14.49
CA ILE A 112 32.51 -7.86 -14.99
C ILE A 112 33.61 -7.52 -13.95
N LYS A 113 33.56 -8.07 -12.73
CA LYS A 113 34.52 -7.75 -11.66
C LYS A 113 35.95 -7.80 -12.20
N PRO A 114 36.71 -6.69 -12.10
CA PRO A 114 38.06 -6.66 -12.64
C PRO A 114 38.88 -7.76 -11.97
N ILE A 115 39.57 -8.56 -12.78
CA ILE A 115 40.59 -9.48 -12.31
C ILE A 115 41.56 -8.64 -11.49
N ARG A 116 41.57 -8.82 -10.16
CA ARG A 116 42.64 -8.28 -9.31
C ARG A 116 43.91 -9.01 -9.73
N ARG A 117 44.67 -8.43 -10.67
CA ARG A 117 46.04 -8.85 -10.94
C ARG A 117 46.82 -8.55 -9.66
N ARG A 118 47.16 -9.61 -8.95
CA ARG A 118 47.96 -9.58 -7.73
C ARG A 118 49.45 -9.52 -8.10
#